data_AF-A0A1A6A0F9-F1
#
_entry.id   AF-A0A1A6A0F9-F1
#
_cell.length_a   1.000
_cell.length_b   1.000
_cell.length_c   1.000
_cell.angle_alpha   90.00
_cell.angle_beta   90.00
_cell.angle_gamma   90.00
#
_symmetry.space_group_name_H-M   'P 1'
#
loop_
_entity.id
_entity.type
_entity.pdbx_description
1 polymer ?
#
loop_
_entity_poly.entity_id
_entity_poly.type
_entity_poly.pdbx_seq_one_letter_code
_entity_poly.pdbx_strand_id
1 'polypeptide(L)'
;MDLSKLASGLLQGAEEIVRSDEACLDTAKTAEEAARYLARNLDERKELVDLEHEGYTLFDALSLSWTRLAQSFDPSQAASNDTKGWASEDSRIQLASALGKLERNLIAGIQPFQDIAEQHEEAIRALIFNITTFVRIEDERFFTLHAILAQLLCNLISPSSGQAGADRLADKYLRLYLSGGRNEDIIIRLLDSRDSKTNNATLHLLNNVVRGDRNRLQLLLSDIGVRWLAKILNRMDEWVEAQNGLFELGASIFNQMIDHSLHPKLFDLLSDPGEVITPSQTVLLKILDSHLSSSRSSAPSPSPHIFLIGLFHNLARYSKISIDSKADDPRLPKVFEGLILVTEGLSAVGLAVQSRKDQHRPSEGLEGDAELAWNMKDVEGGVVKPSIELLRSLDTFFPRLNPRVQSQSTGATIMPISDDLKPFSNLKRNIVQLLGILTFEDTLVGDQVREAEGIQLILGMTEIDENNPYLREHALLCVRNLMLNNPANQAIVSQMNPVGVLSPENGELLPVPDKMKKK
;
A
#
# COMPACT_ATOMS: atom_id res chain seq x y z
N MET A 1 31.48 -30.16 -9.89
CA MET A 1 32.27 -29.60 -8.77
C MET A 1 32.09 -30.52 -7.57
N ASP A 2 33.15 -30.89 -6.84
CA ASP A 2 33.03 -31.79 -5.69
C ASP A 2 32.89 -30.99 -4.38
N LEU A 3 31.78 -31.19 -3.66
CA LEU A 3 31.47 -30.52 -2.38
C LEU A 3 31.87 -31.34 -1.15
N SER A 4 32.37 -32.57 -1.31
CA SER A 4 32.71 -33.47 -0.22
C SER A 4 33.76 -32.88 0.73
N LYS A 5 34.80 -32.24 0.19
CA LYS A 5 35.85 -31.59 1.00
C LYS A 5 35.33 -30.42 1.82
N LEU A 6 34.42 -29.62 1.27
CA LEU A 6 33.78 -28.53 1.99
C LEU A 6 32.90 -29.09 3.11
N ALA A 7 32.08 -30.11 2.80
CA ALA A 7 31.22 -30.76 3.79
C ALA A 7 32.04 -31.37 4.96
N SER A 8 33.10 -32.13 4.64
CA SER A 8 33.97 -32.74 5.64
C SER A 8 34.67 -31.70 6.52
N GLY A 9 35.19 -30.63 5.93
CA GLY A 9 35.83 -29.53 6.67
C GLY A 9 34.87 -28.80 7.61
N LEU A 10 33.65 -28.51 7.13
CA LEU A 10 32.61 -27.90 7.95
C LEU A 10 32.17 -28.83 9.10
N LEU A 11 32.00 -30.12 8.84
CA LEU A 11 31.55 -31.08 9.86
C LEU A 11 32.58 -31.28 10.97
N GLN A 12 33.87 -31.42 10.62
CA GLN A 12 34.94 -31.72 11.58
C GLN A 12 35.45 -30.49 12.31
N GLY A 13 35.32 -29.30 11.72
CA GLY A 13 36.00 -28.09 12.16
C GLY A 13 35.14 -26.85 12.31
N ALA A 14 33.80 -26.94 12.34
CA ALA A 14 32.93 -25.75 12.39
C ALA A 14 33.29 -24.78 13.53
N GLU A 15 33.71 -25.28 14.69
CA GLU A 15 34.07 -24.46 15.85
C GLU A 15 35.43 -23.79 15.67
N GLU A 16 36.42 -24.52 15.16
CA GLU A 16 37.75 -24.02 14.83
C GLU A 16 37.69 -22.98 13.69
N ILE A 17 36.83 -23.21 12.70
CA ILE A 17 36.63 -22.31 11.56
C ILE A 17 36.18 -20.94 12.06
N VAL A 18 35.12 -20.86 12.88
CA VAL A 18 34.60 -19.56 13.36
C VAL A 18 35.52 -18.86 14.38
N ARG A 19 36.61 -19.52 14.81
CA ARG A 19 37.62 -19.00 15.74
C ARG A 19 38.93 -18.58 15.07
N SER A 20 39.11 -18.86 13.78
CA SER A 20 40.31 -18.47 13.01
C SER A 20 39.92 -17.63 11.81
N ASP A 21 40.51 -16.43 11.69
CA ASP A 21 40.31 -15.55 10.53
C ASP A 21 40.71 -16.24 9.22
N GLU A 22 41.86 -16.93 9.21
CA GLU A 22 42.34 -17.67 8.05
C GLU A 22 41.35 -18.78 7.65
N ALA A 23 40.89 -19.57 8.61
CA ALA A 23 39.95 -20.67 8.34
C ALA A 23 38.58 -20.15 7.89
N CYS A 24 38.09 -19.04 8.45
CA CYS A 24 36.88 -18.37 7.99
C CYS A 24 37.00 -17.96 6.53
N LEU A 25 38.08 -17.27 6.17
CA LEU A 25 38.26 -16.72 4.83
C LEU A 25 38.49 -17.81 3.78
N ASP A 26 39.27 -18.84 4.09
CA ASP A 26 39.49 -19.98 3.18
C ASP A 26 38.19 -20.75 2.94
N THR A 27 37.44 -21.04 4.00
CA THR A 27 36.15 -21.72 3.89
C THR A 27 35.14 -20.85 3.13
N ALA A 28 35.10 -19.55 3.40
CA ALA A 28 34.24 -18.60 2.69
C ALA A 28 34.56 -18.57 1.20
N LYS A 29 35.84 -18.57 0.83
CA LYS A 29 36.28 -18.60 -0.57
C LYS A 29 35.78 -19.85 -1.28
N THR A 30 35.98 -21.03 -0.69
CA THR A 30 35.49 -22.29 -1.27
C THR A 30 33.96 -22.31 -1.38
N ALA A 31 33.23 -21.87 -0.35
CA ALA A 31 31.78 -21.79 -0.39
C ALA A 31 31.25 -20.78 -1.42
N GLU A 32 31.93 -19.65 -1.61
CA GLU A 32 31.55 -18.64 -2.61
C GLU A 32 31.82 -19.12 -4.04
N GLU A 33 32.93 -19.83 -4.29
CA GLU A 33 33.19 -20.51 -5.56
C GLU A 33 32.09 -21.53 -5.86
N ALA A 34 31.69 -22.30 -4.84
CA ALA A 34 30.58 -23.24 -4.95
C ALA A 34 29.24 -22.57 -5.25
N ALA A 35 28.90 -21.51 -4.52
CA ALA A 35 27.70 -20.73 -4.75
C ALA A 35 27.65 -20.17 -6.18
N ARG A 36 28.78 -19.66 -6.69
CA ARG A 36 28.91 -19.15 -8.06
C ARG A 36 28.74 -20.22 -9.12
N TYR A 37 29.28 -21.42 -8.89
CA TYR A 37 29.08 -22.57 -9.79
C TYR A 37 27.60 -22.94 -9.84
N LEU A 38 26.95 -23.12 -8.69
CA LEU A 38 25.55 -23.51 -8.61
C LEU A 38 24.61 -22.48 -9.25
N ALA A 39 24.92 -21.18 -9.10
CA ALA A 39 24.14 -20.13 -9.74
C ALA A 39 24.15 -20.21 -11.28
N ARG A 40 25.17 -20.84 -11.88
CA ARG A 40 25.30 -21.03 -13.33
C ARG A 40 24.77 -22.38 -13.81
N ASN A 41 24.68 -23.36 -12.91
CA ASN A 41 24.32 -24.75 -13.21
C ASN A 41 23.22 -25.24 -12.24
N LEU A 42 22.05 -24.58 -12.28
CA LEU A 42 20.94 -24.88 -11.36
C LEU A 42 20.32 -26.27 -11.61
N ASP A 43 20.49 -26.84 -12.78
CA ASP A 43 20.06 -28.18 -13.18
C ASP A 43 20.92 -29.28 -12.55
N GLU A 44 22.22 -29.03 -12.33
CA GLU A 44 23.17 -29.99 -11.75
C GLU A 44 23.07 -30.11 -10.21
N ARG A 45 22.21 -29.31 -9.55
CA ARG A 45 22.15 -29.22 -8.08
C ARG A 45 21.89 -30.55 -7.37
N LYS A 46 21.10 -31.44 -7.96
CA LYS A 46 20.79 -32.74 -7.36
C LYS A 46 21.99 -33.69 -7.36
N GLU A 47 22.82 -33.63 -8.39
CA GLU A 47 24.00 -34.48 -8.57
C GLU A 47 25.16 -34.02 -7.67
N LEU A 48 25.21 -32.73 -7.33
CA LEU A 48 26.26 -32.14 -6.48
C LEU A 48 26.04 -32.37 -4.98
N VAL A 49 24.83 -32.78 -4.60
CA VAL A 49 24.39 -32.95 -3.20
C VAL A 49 24.11 -34.43 -2.88
N ASP A 50 24.43 -35.35 -3.81
CA ASP A 50 24.03 -36.77 -3.72
C ASP A 50 24.30 -37.35 -2.32
N LEU A 51 23.19 -37.73 -1.67
CA LEU A 51 22.86 -37.43 -0.27
C LEU A 51 23.44 -38.39 0.78
N GLU A 52 24.66 -38.89 0.63
CA GLU A 52 25.43 -39.50 1.73
C GLU A 52 26.85 -39.84 1.24
N HIS A 53 27.86 -39.20 1.82
CA HIS A 53 29.25 -39.67 1.75
C HIS A 53 29.72 -39.91 3.18
N GLU A 54 30.12 -41.14 3.52
CA GLU A 54 30.53 -41.51 4.89
C GLU A 54 29.45 -41.29 5.98
N GLY A 55 28.16 -41.31 5.62
CA GLY A 55 27.05 -41.25 6.58
C GLY A 55 26.61 -39.84 7.02
N TYR A 56 27.06 -38.79 6.32
CA TYR A 56 26.61 -37.41 6.53
C TYR A 56 26.40 -36.68 5.19
N THR A 57 25.56 -35.65 5.23
CA THR A 57 25.23 -34.78 4.09
C THR A 57 25.88 -33.41 4.23
N LEU A 58 25.94 -32.66 3.12
CA LEU A 58 26.35 -31.24 3.16
C LEU A 58 25.42 -30.41 4.08
N PHE A 59 24.15 -30.76 4.16
CA PHE A 59 23.21 -30.06 5.05
C PHE A 59 23.56 -30.32 6.53
N ASP A 60 23.97 -31.52 6.92
CA ASP A 60 24.40 -31.79 8.30
C ASP A 60 25.62 -30.92 8.68
N ALA A 61 26.55 -30.74 7.76
CA ALA A 61 27.72 -29.87 7.95
C ALA A 61 27.34 -28.37 8.02
N LEU A 62 26.36 -27.94 7.23
CA LEU A 62 25.80 -26.58 7.29
C LEU A 62 25.07 -26.33 8.62
N SER A 63 24.33 -27.31 9.15
CA SER A 63 23.60 -27.22 10.42
C SER A 63 24.50 -26.83 11.59
N LEU A 64 25.64 -27.52 11.72
CA LEU A 64 26.64 -27.21 12.75
C LEU A 64 27.23 -25.80 12.55
N SER A 65 27.53 -25.44 11.30
CA SER A 65 28.11 -24.15 10.94
C SER A 65 27.17 -22.99 11.25
N TRP A 66 25.88 -23.10 10.93
CA TRP A 66 24.88 -22.08 11.26
C TRP A 66 24.73 -21.89 12.76
N THR A 67 24.69 -23.00 13.51
CA THR A 67 24.61 -22.95 14.97
C THR A 67 25.80 -22.20 15.56
N ARG A 68 27.03 -22.49 15.09
CA ARG A 68 28.25 -21.80 15.55
C ARG A 68 28.30 -20.34 15.12
N LEU A 69 27.90 -20.02 13.90
CA LEU A 69 27.79 -18.64 13.43
C LEU A 69 26.81 -17.85 14.29
N ALA A 70 25.58 -18.34 14.48
CA ALA A 70 24.58 -17.67 15.32
C ALA A 70 25.09 -17.39 16.74
N GLN A 71 25.74 -18.37 17.39
CA GLN A 71 26.38 -18.22 18.70
C GLN A 71 27.48 -17.17 18.70
N SER A 72 28.34 -17.16 17.68
CA SER A 72 29.45 -16.20 17.60
C SER A 72 28.97 -14.75 17.47
N PHE A 73 27.79 -14.53 16.89
CA PHE A 73 27.20 -13.20 16.69
C PHE A 73 26.32 -12.74 17.86
N ASP A 74 26.09 -13.57 18.87
CA ASP A 74 25.24 -13.25 20.02
C ASP A 74 25.79 -12.05 20.82
N PRO A 75 25.06 -10.90 20.84
CA PRO A 75 25.51 -9.70 21.53
C PRO A 75 25.49 -9.84 23.06
N SER A 76 24.68 -10.74 23.62
CA SER A 76 24.66 -10.97 25.08
C SER A 76 25.96 -11.60 25.59
N GLN A 77 26.71 -12.22 24.68
CA GLN A 77 27.98 -12.86 24.97
C GLN A 77 29.17 -11.95 24.70
N ALA A 78 28.97 -10.67 24.36
CA ALA A 78 30.04 -9.74 23.95
C ALA A 78 31.23 -9.71 24.94
N ALA A 79 30.97 -9.64 26.25
CA ALA A 79 32.02 -9.66 27.28
C ALA A 79 32.78 -11.00 27.36
N SER A 80 32.15 -12.11 26.94
CA SER A 80 32.79 -13.42 26.83
C SER A 80 33.39 -13.68 25.44
N ASN A 81 32.96 -12.96 24.41
CA ASN A 81 33.39 -13.15 23.03
C ASN A 81 34.87 -12.77 22.86
N ASP A 82 35.32 -11.72 23.57
CA ASP A 82 36.74 -11.35 23.65
C ASP A 82 37.59 -12.45 24.32
N THR A 83 37.00 -13.25 25.22
CA THR A 83 37.67 -14.38 25.89
C THR A 83 37.52 -15.73 25.19
N LYS A 84 36.51 -15.89 24.32
CA LYS A 84 36.21 -17.14 23.58
C LYS A 84 37.06 -17.32 22.32
N GLY A 85 37.75 -16.27 21.87
CA GLY A 85 38.65 -16.31 20.74
C GLY A 85 37.94 -16.51 19.40
N TRP A 86 36.79 -15.87 19.19
CA TRP A 86 36.16 -15.84 17.87
C TRP A 86 37.05 -15.13 16.85
N ALA A 87 36.95 -15.53 15.59
CA ALA A 87 37.53 -14.77 14.48
C ALA A 87 36.93 -13.35 14.43
N SER A 88 37.61 -12.46 13.70
CA SER A 88 37.10 -11.11 13.49
C SER A 88 35.68 -11.14 12.92
N GLU A 89 34.90 -10.10 13.26
CA GLU A 89 33.52 -10.00 12.81
C GLU A 89 33.42 -9.98 11.28
N ASP A 90 34.34 -9.31 10.61
CA ASP A 90 34.37 -9.22 9.15
C ASP A 90 34.63 -10.58 8.49
N SER A 91 35.55 -11.39 9.03
CA SER A 91 35.79 -12.75 8.54
C SER A 91 34.56 -13.64 8.72
N ARG A 92 33.87 -13.53 9.87
CA ARG A 92 32.64 -14.28 10.12
C ARG A 92 31.47 -13.81 9.27
N ILE A 93 31.37 -12.52 8.96
CA ILE A 93 30.39 -11.96 8.01
C ILE A 93 30.63 -12.56 6.62
N GLN A 94 31.89 -12.63 6.17
CA GLN A 94 32.25 -13.22 4.88
C GLN A 94 31.89 -14.72 4.82
N LEU A 95 32.21 -15.48 5.88
CA LEU A 95 31.84 -16.88 5.98
C LEU A 95 30.32 -17.08 5.94
N ALA A 96 29.57 -16.36 6.78
CA ALA A 96 28.11 -16.44 6.80
C ALA A 96 27.48 -16.04 5.46
N SER A 97 28.05 -15.03 4.80
CA SER A 97 27.58 -14.57 3.48
C SER A 97 27.81 -15.65 2.41
N ALA A 98 28.98 -16.28 2.39
CA ALA A 98 29.31 -17.31 1.42
C ALA A 98 28.46 -18.58 1.61
N LEU A 99 28.32 -19.05 2.85
CA LEU A 99 27.46 -20.19 3.18
C LEU A 99 25.98 -19.88 2.89
N GLY A 100 25.53 -18.66 3.20
CA GLY A 100 24.17 -18.23 2.91
C GLY A 100 23.85 -18.24 1.41
N LYS A 101 24.77 -17.75 0.57
CA LYS A 101 24.63 -17.81 -0.90
C LYS A 101 24.63 -19.25 -1.42
N LEU A 102 25.53 -20.09 -0.90
CA LEU A 102 25.65 -21.50 -1.25
C LEU A 102 24.32 -22.21 -1.00
N GLU A 103 23.83 -22.19 0.23
CA GLU A 103 22.62 -22.88 0.61
C GLU A 103 21.38 -22.31 -0.09
N ARG A 104 21.27 -20.99 -0.20
CA ARG A 104 20.18 -20.33 -0.92
C ARG A 104 20.05 -20.82 -2.35
N ASN A 105 21.19 -21.04 -3.02
CA ASN A 105 21.22 -21.55 -4.38
C ASN A 105 20.88 -23.05 -4.43
N LEU A 106 21.35 -23.84 -3.45
CA LEU A 106 21.03 -25.26 -3.35
C LEU A 106 19.53 -25.50 -3.26
N ILE A 107 18.84 -24.82 -2.35
CA ILE A 107 17.43 -25.10 -2.03
C ILE A 107 16.42 -24.50 -3.02
N ALA A 108 16.83 -23.56 -3.88
CA ALA A 108 15.89 -22.75 -4.68
C ALA A 108 14.95 -23.59 -5.56
N GLY A 109 13.67 -23.69 -5.19
CA GLY A 109 12.65 -24.43 -5.92
C GLY A 109 12.76 -25.96 -5.85
N ILE A 110 13.47 -26.51 -4.85
CA ILE A 110 13.65 -27.97 -4.68
C ILE A 110 13.10 -28.39 -3.30
N GLN A 111 11.88 -28.92 -3.26
CA GLN A 111 11.20 -29.29 -2.00
C GLN A 111 12.00 -30.25 -1.10
N PRO A 112 12.60 -31.35 -1.60
CA PRO A 112 13.37 -32.24 -0.73
C PRO A 112 14.55 -31.55 -0.04
N PHE A 113 15.16 -30.55 -0.70
CA PHE A 113 16.28 -29.81 -0.13
C PHE A 113 15.78 -28.77 0.88
N GLN A 114 14.61 -28.16 0.65
CA GLN A 114 13.96 -27.30 1.65
C GLN A 114 13.60 -28.10 2.92
N ASP A 115 13.07 -29.31 2.77
CA ASP A 115 12.68 -30.16 3.91
C ASP A 115 13.89 -30.56 4.77
N ILE A 116 15.04 -30.87 4.15
CA ILE A 116 16.30 -31.15 4.88
C ILE A 116 16.85 -29.87 5.52
N ALA A 117 16.85 -28.76 4.79
CA ALA A 117 17.34 -27.46 5.28
C ALA A 117 16.42 -26.82 6.33
N GLU A 118 15.20 -27.33 6.53
CA GLU A 118 14.27 -26.87 7.58
C GLU A 118 14.96 -26.86 8.96
N GLN A 119 15.86 -27.81 9.21
CA GLN A 119 16.63 -27.92 10.46
C GLN A 119 17.55 -26.71 10.72
N HIS A 120 17.89 -25.91 9.70
CA HIS A 120 18.74 -24.73 9.82
C HIS A 120 17.99 -23.46 10.18
N GLU A 121 16.66 -23.44 10.03
CA GLU A 121 15.86 -22.22 10.17
C GLU A 121 16.10 -21.54 11.52
N GLU A 122 16.10 -22.30 12.62
CA GLU A 122 16.26 -21.72 13.96
C GLU A 122 17.61 -20.99 14.11
N ALA A 123 18.69 -21.59 13.61
CA ALA A 123 20.01 -21.00 13.66
C ALA A 123 20.13 -19.79 12.72
N ILE A 124 19.55 -19.86 11.52
CA ILE A 124 19.50 -18.73 10.57
C ILE A 124 18.70 -17.56 11.17
N ARG A 125 17.54 -17.83 11.76
CA ARG A 125 16.70 -16.84 12.45
C ARG A 125 17.43 -16.22 13.62
N ALA A 126 18.09 -17.02 14.46
CA ALA A 126 18.91 -16.52 15.56
C ALA A 126 20.05 -15.63 15.06
N LEU A 127 20.71 -16.02 13.97
CA LEU A 127 21.74 -15.19 13.33
C LEU A 127 21.17 -13.85 12.86
N ILE A 128 20.06 -13.83 12.12
CA ILE A 128 19.37 -12.61 11.68
C ILE A 128 19.05 -11.72 12.89
N PHE A 129 18.46 -12.30 13.94
CA PHE A 129 18.16 -11.58 15.17
C PHE A 129 19.41 -10.94 15.78
N ASN A 130 20.51 -11.68 15.88
CA ASN A 130 21.76 -11.21 16.46
C ASN A 130 22.43 -10.09 15.66
N ILE A 131 22.41 -10.17 14.32
CA ILE A 131 23.03 -9.15 13.44
C ILE A 131 22.11 -7.96 13.14
N THR A 132 20.87 -7.97 13.64
CA THR A 132 19.92 -6.85 13.52
C THR A 132 19.58 -6.23 14.87
N THR A 133 20.24 -6.65 15.95
CA THR A 133 19.98 -6.16 17.31
C THR A 133 20.77 -4.88 17.61
N PHE A 134 20.10 -3.94 18.29
CA PHE A 134 20.62 -2.60 18.60
C PHE A 134 21.06 -1.85 17.33
N VAL A 135 22.21 -1.19 17.36
CA VAL A 135 22.76 -0.40 16.25
C VAL A 135 23.18 -1.24 15.04
N ARG A 136 23.21 -2.58 15.15
CA ARG A 136 23.71 -3.46 14.07
C ARG A 136 22.80 -3.49 12.84
N ILE A 137 21.51 -3.19 13.00
CA ILE A 137 20.60 -3.04 11.85
C ILE A 137 20.99 -1.88 10.94
N GLU A 138 21.72 -0.87 11.45
CA GLU A 138 22.16 0.30 10.70
C GLU A 138 23.59 0.19 10.17
N ASP A 139 24.36 -0.80 10.66
CA ASP A 139 25.76 -1.04 10.30
C ASP A 139 25.86 -1.68 8.90
N GLU A 140 26.47 -0.93 7.99
CA GLU A 140 26.58 -1.25 6.56
C GLU A 140 27.35 -2.55 6.30
N ARG A 141 28.23 -2.97 7.23
CA ARG A 141 28.96 -4.24 7.13
C ARG A 141 28.02 -5.44 7.08
N PHE A 142 26.83 -5.33 7.68
CA PHE A 142 25.85 -6.41 7.71
C PHE A 142 24.83 -6.38 6.57
N PHE A 143 24.68 -5.30 5.82
CA PHE A 143 23.59 -5.15 4.84
C PHE A 143 23.57 -6.26 3.78
N THR A 144 24.76 -6.60 3.26
CA THR A 144 24.86 -7.71 2.29
C THR A 144 24.44 -9.04 2.92
N LEU A 145 24.81 -9.27 4.18
CA LEU A 145 24.42 -10.47 4.92
C LEU A 145 22.92 -10.49 5.23
N HIS A 146 22.32 -9.37 5.65
CA HIS A 146 20.88 -9.24 5.87
C HIS A 146 20.10 -9.64 4.61
N ALA A 147 20.46 -9.07 3.46
CA ALA A 147 19.81 -9.38 2.18
C ALA A 147 20.00 -10.85 1.77
N ILE A 148 21.19 -11.43 1.95
CA ILE A 148 21.45 -12.84 1.65
C ILE A 148 20.60 -13.75 2.53
N LEU A 149 20.53 -13.50 3.84
CA LEU A 149 19.77 -14.33 4.78
C LEU A 149 18.25 -14.19 4.56
N ALA A 150 17.76 -12.98 4.23
CA ALA A 150 16.37 -12.78 3.83
C ALA A 150 16.02 -13.57 2.55
N GLN A 151 16.92 -13.59 1.55
CA GLN A 151 16.73 -14.38 0.34
C GLN A 151 16.87 -15.89 0.59
N LEU A 152 17.74 -16.30 1.50
CA LEU A 152 17.86 -17.69 1.96
C LEU A 152 16.55 -18.15 2.58
N LEU A 153 16.00 -17.38 3.53
CA LEU A 153 14.68 -17.66 4.11
C LEU A 153 13.58 -17.67 3.05
N CYS A 154 13.61 -16.74 2.09
CA CYS A 154 12.69 -16.73 0.94
C CYS A 154 12.71 -18.08 0.21
N ASN A 155 13.90 -18.57 -0.14
CA ASN A 155 14.02 -19.84 -0.85
C ASN A 155 13.75 -21.06 0.04
N LEU A 156 13.93 -20.95 1.36
CA LEU A 156 13.70 -22.03 2.31
C LEU A 156 12.22 -22.25 2.60
N ILE A 157 11.47 -21.18 2.87
CA ILE A 157 10.11 -21.29 3.40
C ILE A 157 9.01 -21.05 2.36
N SER A 158 9.34 -20.45 1.21
CA SER A 158 8.33 -20.20 0.17
C SER A 158 7.90 -21.50 -0.50
N PRO A 159 6.61 -21.62 -0.90
CA PRO A 159 6.15 -22.80 -1.62
C PRO A 159 6.94 -23.03 -2.91
N SER A 160 7.55 -24.20 -3.05
CA SER A 160 8.38 -24.54 -4.22
C SER A 160 7.56 -24.97 -5.45
N SER A 161 6.31 -25.41 -5.24
CA SER A 161 5.38 -25.83 -6.29
C SER A 161 3.93 -25.71 -5.81
N GLY A 162 2.97 -25.94 -6.71
CA GLY A 162 1.55 -26.01 -6.35
C GLY A 162 1.08 -27.39 -5.85
N GLN A 163 2.00 -28.33 -5.59
CA GLN A 163 1.66 -29.66 -5.08
C GLN A 163 1.29 -29.60 -3.60
N ALA A 164 0.41 -30.51 -3.17
CA ALA A 164 0.01 -30.62 -1.77
C ALA A 164 1.23 -30.83 -0.86
N GLY A 165 1.34 -30.01 0.20
CA GLY A 165 2.44 -30.07 1.17
C GLY A 165 3.62 -29.14 0.87
N ALA A 166 3.71 -28.55 -0.33
CA ALA A 166 4.76 -27.58 -0.66
C ALA A 166 4.62 -26.26 0.12
N ASP A 167 3.44 -25.99 0.67
CA ASP A 167 3.08 -24.83 1.49
C ASP A 167 3.30 -25.04 3.00
N ARG A 168 3.60 -26.27 3.44
CA ARG A 168 3.79 -26.63 4.87
C ARG A 168 4.75 -25.69 5.60
N LEU A 169 5.90 -25.40 4.98
CA LEU A 169 6.93 -24.53 5.58
C LEU A 169 6.45 -23.07 5.64
N ALA A 170 5.78 -22.59 4.60
CA ALA A 170 5.21 -21.25 4.56
C ALA A 170 4.19 -21.06 5.69
N ASP A 171 3.28 -22.01 5.87
CA ASP A 171 2.28 -21.99 6.93
C ASP A 171 2.90 -22.04 8.34
N LYS A 172 3.86 -22.95 8.53
CA LYS A 172 4.55 -23.12 9.82
C LYS A 172 5.30 -21.84 10.21
N TYR A 173 6.15 -21.33 9.32
CA TYR A 173 7.04 -20.22 9.66
C TYR A 173 6.36 -18.87 9.63
N LEU A 174 5.33 -18.65 8.80
CA LEU A 174 4.51 -17.45 8.91
C LEU A 174 3.85 -17.35 10.29
N ARG A 175 3.29 -18.46 10.81
CA ARG A 175 2.72 -18.50 12.17
C ARG A 175 3.78 -18.29 13.24
N LEU A 176 4.97 -18.88 13.08
CA LEU A 176 6.07 -18.69 14.02
C LEU A 176 6.49 -17.22 14.08
N TYR A 177 6.72 -16.58 12.94
CA TYR A 177 7.17 -15.19 12.88
C TYR A 177 6.09 -14.19 13.34
N LEU A 178 4.81 -14.57 13.21
CA LEU A 178 3.68 -13.82 13.75
C LEU A 178 3.31 -14.22 15.19
N SER A 179 4.14 -15.01 15.89
CA SER A 179 3.84 -15.43 17.27
C SER A 179 4.05 -14.33 18.31
N GLY A 180 4.85 -13.31 17.99
CA GLY A 180 5.18 -12.19 18.87
C GLY A 180 6.27 -12.50 19.89
N GLY A 181 6.90 -13.67 19.76
CA GLY A 181 8.10 -13.99 20.51
C GLY A 181 9.28 -13.12 20.05
N ARG A 182 10.12 -12.72 21.00
CA ARG A 182 11.22 -11.77 20.75
C ARG A 182 12.19 -12.27 19.69
N ASN A 183 12.47 -13.57 19.64
CA ASN A 183 13.43 -14.15 18.71
C ASN A 183 12.79 -14.44 17.33
N GLU A 184 11.48 -14.25 17.21
CA GLU A 184 10.67 -14.49 16.01
C GLU A 184 10.42 -13.21 15.22
N ASP A 185 10.68 -12.03 15.80
CA ASP A 185 10.52 -10.69 15.21
C ASP A 185 11.54 -10.36 14.09
N ILE A 186 11.99 -11.35 13.31
CA ILE A 186 13.01 -11.13 12.28
C ILE A 186 12.48 -10.36 11.06
N ILE A 187 11.21 -10.53 10.69
CA ILE A 187 10.64 -9.86 9.51
C ILE A 187 10.54 -8.35 9.76
N ILE A 188 10.00 -7.93 10.91
CA ILE A 188 9.87 -6.50 11.22
C ILE A 188 11.23 -5.81 11.30
N ARG A 189 12.24 -6.51 11.82
CA ARG A 189 13.64 -6.04 11.89
C ARG A 189 14.27 -5.91 10.51
N LEU A 190 14.05 -6.87 9.62
CA LEU A 190 14.56 -6.76 8.24
C LEU A 190 13.87 -5.61 7.49
N LEU A 191 12.58 -5.35 7.75
CA LEU A 191 11.87 -4.17 7.26
C LEU A 191 12.33 -2.84 7.92
N ASP A 192 13.05 -2.88 9.05
CA ASP A 192 13.75 -1.73 9.66
C ASP A 192 15.05 -1.38 8.94
N SER A 193 15.59 -2.27 8.11
CA SER A 193 16.82 -1.98 7.39
C SER A 193 16.66 -0.79 6.45
N ARG A 194 17.65 0.12 6.46
CA ARG A 194 17.76 1.20 5.46
C ARG A 194 18.31 0.72 4.11
N ASP A 195 18.80 -0.51 4.03
CA ASP A 195 19.33 -1.09 2.80
C ASP A 195 18.20 -1.56 1.86
N SER A 196 18.19 -1.04 0.64
CA SER A 196 17.15 -1.37 -0.34
C SER A 196 17.15 -2.85 -0.75
N LYS A 197 18.31 -3.51 -0.78
CA LYS A 197 18.42 -4.94 -1.13
C LYS A 197 17.81 -5.82 -0.04
N THR A 198 18.02 -5.47 1.22
CA THR A 198 17.42 -6.15 2.36
C THR A 198 15.90 -6.04 2.34
N ASN A 199 15.36 -4.84 2.10
CA ASN A 199 13.91 -4.64 1.94
C ASN A 199 13.36 -5.41 0.74
N ASN A 200 14.07 -5.40 -0.39
CA ASN A 200 13.67 -6.11 -1.60
C ASN A 200 13.54 -7.63 -1.34
N ALA A 201 14.56 -8.24 -0.74
CA ALA A 201 14.54 -9.66 -0.37
C ALA A 201 13.43 -9.99 0.63
N THR A 202 13.17 -9.09 1.59
CA THR A 202 12.13 -9.27 2.62
C THR A 202 10.72 -9.17 2.04
N LEU A 203 10.47 -8.21 1.15
CA LEU A 203 9.19 -8.09 0.45
C LEU A 203 8.96 -9.24 -0.53
N HIS A 204 10.01 -9.73 -1.19
CA HIS A 204 9.92 -10.95 -2.01
C HIS A 204 9.55 -12.18 -1.18
N LEU A 205 10.18 -12.34 -0.02
CA LEU A 205 9.83 -13.38 0.94
C LEU A 205 8.36 -13.30 1.32
N LEU A 206 7.89 -12.13 1.75
CA LEU A 206 6.48 -11.94 2.13
C LEU A 206 5.52 -12.23 0.98
N ASN A 207 5.78 -11.67 -0.22
CA ASN A 207 4.94 -11.90 -1.39
C ASN A 207 4.85 -13.39 -1.75
N ASN A 208 5.97 -14.12 -1.74
CA ASN A 208 5.98 -15.55 -2.05
C ASN A 208 5.26 -16.37 -0.97
N VAL A 209 5.44 -16.01 0.30
CA VAL A 209 4.81 -16.68 1.43
C VAL A 209 3.30 -16.43 1.47
N VAL A 210 2.76 -15.33 0.97
CA VAL A 210 1.30 -15.12 0.97
C VAL A 210 0.63 -15.31 -0.39
N ARG A 211 1.42 -15.68 -1.41
CA ARG A 211 0.99 -15.67 -2.81
C ARG A 211 -0.30 -16.44 -3.05
N GLY A 212 -1.36 -15.72 -3.40
CA GLY A 212 -2.67 -16.30 -3.77
C GLY A 212 -3.36 -17.07 -2.65
N ASP A 213 -2.95 -16.87 -1.39
CA ASP A 213 -3.44 -17.62 -0.25
C ASP A 213 -4.16 -16.74 0.76
N ARG A 214 -5.49 -16.85 0.77
CA ARG A 214 -6.35 -16.06 1.63
C ARG A 214 -6.10 -16.33 3.12
N ASN A 215 -5.75 -17.55 3.52
CA ASN A 215 -5.54 -17.89 4.93
C ASN A 215 -4.26 -17.24 5.44
N ARG A 216 -3.17 -17.29 4.65
CA ARG A 216 -1.90 -16.64 4.98
C ARG A 216 -2.03 -15.11 4.97
N LEU A 217 -2.78 -14.53 4.03
CA LEU A 217 -3.11 -13.10 4.07
C LEU A 217 -3.93 -12.72 5.32
N GLN A 218 -4.86 -13.58 5.77
CA GLN A 218 -5.60 -13.36 7.02
C GLN A 218 -4.70 -13.40 8.26
N LEU A 219 -3.65 -14.21 8.27
CA LEU A 219 -2.67 -14.22 9.38
C LEU A 219 -1.96 -12.87 9.52
N LEU A 220 -1.69 -12.17 8.41
CA LEU A 220 -1.12 -10.82 8.44
C LEU A 220 -2.04 -9.77 9.09
N LEU A 221 -3.33 -10.08 9.30
CA LEU A 221 -4.27 -9.21 10.01
C LEU A 221 -4.25 -9.42 11.55
N SER A 222 -3.28 -10.16 12.07
CA SER A 222 -2.97 -10.18 13.51
C SER A 222 -2.28 -8.89 13.96
N ASP A 223 -2.28 -8.57 15.25
CA ASP A 223 -1.64 -7.35 15.79
C ASP A 223 -0.17 -7.22 15.36
N ILE A 224 0.56 -8.34 15.30
CA ILE A 224 1.97 -8.36 14.86
C ILE A 224 2.07 -8.16 13.35
N GLY A 225 1.21 -8.82 12.57
CA GLY A 225 1.18 -8.66 11.12
C GLY A 225 0.79 -7.25 10.67
N VAL A 226 -0.16 -6.62 11.36
CA VAL A 226 -0.56 -5.22 11.11
C VAL A 226 0.61 -4.28 11.34
N ARG A 227 1.48 -4.53 12.34
CA ARG A 227 2.72 -3.75 12.51
C ARG A 227 3.65 -3.88 11.31
N TRP A 228 3.75 -5.06 10.69
CA TRP A 228 4.55 -5.24 9.47
C TRP A 228 3.92 -4.48 8.29
N LEU A 229 2.61 -4.60 8.10
CA LEU A 229 1.87 -3.94 7.02
C LEU A 229 1.94 -2.40 7.15
N ALA A 230 1.73 -1.86 8.35
CA ALA A 230 1.87 -0.42 8.62
C ALA A 230 3.29 0.08 8.30
N LYS A 231 4.30 -0.72 8.63
CA LYS A 231 5.71 -0.39 8.34
C LYS A 231 6.01 -0.34 6.84
N ILE A 232 5.42 -1.25 6.07
CA ILE A 232 5.51 -1.24 4.60
C ILE A 232 4.79 0.00 4.06
N LEU A 233 3.55 0.27 4.50
CA LEU A 233 2.77 1.44 4.07
C LEU A 233 3.51 2.76 4.34
N ASN A 234 4.13 2.91 5.51
CA ASN A 234 4.85 4.13 5.89
C ASN A 234 6.14 4.39 5.09
N ARG A 235 6.57 3.44 4.24
CA ARG A 235 7.72 3.59 3.34
C ARG A 235 7.35 3.69 1.87
N MET A 236 6.07 3.61 1.53
CA MET A 236 5.64 3.60 0.13
C MET A 236 6.00 4.91 -0.60
N ASP A 237 5.89 6.06 0.07
CA ASP A 237 6.26 7.36 -0.51
C ASP A 237 7.78 7.45 -0.78
N GLU A 238 8.62 6.95 0.14
CA GLU A 238 10.07 6.84 -0.07
C GLU A 238 10.39 5.93 -1.27
N TRP A 239 9.70 4.80 -1.37
CA TRP A 239 9.98 3.79 -2.40
C TRP A 239 9.48 4.18 -3.80
N VAL A 240 8.38 4.94 -3.90
CA VAL A 240 7.91 5.45 -5.21
C VAL A 240 8.89 6.50 -5.75
N GLU A 241 9.45 7.34 -4.89
CA GLU A 241 10.47 8.32 -5.28
C GLU A 241 11.80 7.67 -5.68
N ALA A 242 12.18 6.58 -4.98
CA ALA A 242 13.43 5.87 -5.24
C ALA A 242 13.44 5.08 -6.56
N GLN A 243 12.28 4.77 -7.16
CA GLN A 243 12.13 4.07 -8.46
C GLN A 243 12.95 2.77 -8.58
N ASN A 244 13.05 2.00 -7.49
CA ASN A 244 13.90 0.81 -7.40
C ASN A 244 13.12 -0.52 -7.34
N GLY A 245 11.82 -0.50 -7.61
CA GLY A 245 10.96 -1.69 -7.61
C GLY A 245 10.33 -2.05 -6.25
N LEU A 246 10.74 -1.39 -5.15
CA LEU A 246 10.21 -1.68 -3.82
C LEU A 246 8.74 -1.29 -3.66
N PHE A 247 8.32 -0.19 -4.31
CA PHE A 247 6.93 0.25 -4.30
C PHE A 247 6.01 -0.81 -4.90
N GLU A 248 6.37 -1.37 -6.05
CA GLU A 248 5.61 -2.39 -6.75
C GLU A 248 5.52 -3.68 -5.94
N LEU A 249 6.62 -4.09 -5.30
CA LEU A 249 6.66 -5.25 -4.41
C LEU A 249 5.79 -5.05 -3.15
N GLY A 250 5.86 -3.87 -2.53
CA GLY A 250 5.03 -3.52 -1.38
C GLY A 250 3.55 -3.48 -1.75
N ALA A 251 3.22 -2.76 -2.82
CA ALA A 251 1.85 -2.65 -3.34
C ALA A 251 1.27 -4.01 -3.73
N SER A 252 2.08 -4.95 -4.25
CA SER A 252 1.62 -6.29 -4.60
C SER A 252 1.02 -7.06 -3.42
N ILE A 253 1.51 -6.86 -2.20
CA ILE A 253 0.95 -7.50 -0.99
C ILE A 253 -0.47 -6.96 -0.74
N PHE A 254 -0.65 -5.64 -0.80
CA PHE A 254 -1.94 -5.00 -0.58
C PHE A 254 -2.93 -5.25 -1.71
N ASN A 255 -2.47 -5.30 -2.97
CA ASN A 255 -3.29 -5.69 -4.10
C ASN A 255 -3.86 -7.11 -3.93
N GLN A 256 -3.05 -8.06 -3.45
CA GLN A 256 -3.56 -9.39 -3.11
C GLN A 256 -4.58 -9.35 -1.97
N MET A 257 -4.40 -8.50 -0.96
CA MET A 257 -5.40 -8.31 0.10
C MET A 257 -6.70 -7.73 -0.44
N ILE A 258 -6.64 -6.79 -1.40
CA ILE A 258 -7.81 -6.22 -2.07
C ILE A 258 -8.52 -7.28 -2.91
N ASP A 259 -7.77 -8.06 -3.71
CA ASP A 259 -8.30 -9.18 -4.51
C ASP A 259 -9.02 -10.21 -3.65
N HIS A 260 -8.57 -10.42 -2.41
CA HIS A 260 -9.20 -11.31 -1.42
C HIS A 260 -10.21 -10.62 -0.49
N SER A 261 -10.58 -9.36 -0.75
CA SER A 261 -11.57 -8.58 0.02
C SER A 261 -11.22 -8.41 1.50
N LEU A 262 -9.93 -8.31 1.82
CA LEU A 262 -9.42 -8.17 3.18
C LEU A 262 -9.11 -6.71 3.56
N HIS A 263 -9.07 -5.81 2.58
CA HIS A 263 -8.76 -4.39 2.79
C HIS A 263 -9.70 -3.64 3.75
N PRO A 264 -11.01 -3.94 3.90
CA PRO A 264 -11.84 -3.20 4.86
C PRO A 264 -11.41 -3.49 6.30
N LYS A 265 -11.17 -4.77 6.60
CA LYS A 265 -10.66 -5.19 7.91
C LYS A 265 -9.27 -4.62 8.19
N LEU A 266 -8.39 -4.61 7.17
CA LEU A 266 -7.08 -3.98 7.31
C LEU A 266 -7.20 -2.47 7.59
N PHE A 267 -8.08 -1.77 6.87
CA PHE A 267 -8.32 -0.35 7.05
C PHE A 267 -8.73 -0.04 8.49
N ASP A 268 -9.66 -0.81 9.06
CA ASP A 268 -10.08 -0.66 10.46
C ASP A 268 -8.92 -0.90 11.43
N LEU A 269 -8.12 -1.95 11.22
CA LEU A 269 -6.97 -2.30 12.06
C LEU A 269 -5.82 -1.29 12.02
N LEU A 270 -5.75 -0.47 10.96
CA LEU A 270 -4.77 0.62 10.83
C LEU A 270 -5.25 1.95 11.48
N SER A 271 -6.42 1.96 12.11
CA SER A 271 -6.95 3.15 12.79
C SER A 271 -6.24 3.42 14.11
N ASP A 272 -6.12 4.69 14.48
CA ASP A 272 -5.67 5.13 15.80
C ASP A 272 -6.75 6.04 16.43
N PRO A 273 -7.16 5.85 17.70
CA PRO A 273 -8.19 6.69 18.34
C PRO A 273 -7.86 8.18 18.43
N GLY A 274 -6.57 8.54 18.37
CA GLY A 274 -6.09 9.91 18.38
C GLY A 274 -6.11 10.60 17.01
N GLU A 275 -6.29 9.85 15.93
CA GLU A 275 -6.28 10.36 14.56
C GLU A 275 -7.62 10.15 13.86
N VAL A 276 -8.03 11.12 13.05
CA VAL A 276 -9.28 11.01 12.25
C VAL A 276 -9.10 10.00 11.12
N ILE A 277 -7.91 9.99 10.53
CA ILE A 277 -7.44 9.05 9.53
C ILE A 277 -5.91 8.98 9.61
N THR A 278 -5.35 7.77 9.65
CA THR A 278 -3.91 7.60 9.83
C THR A 278 -3.14 7.69 8.52
N PRO A 279 -1.83 8.02 8.55
CA PRO A 279 -0.99 7.98 7.34
C PRO A 279 -1.03 6.63 6.62
N SER A 280 -1.02 5.52 7.37
CA SER A 280 -1.12 4.17 6.78
C SER A 280 -2.49 3.95 6.11
N GLN A 281 -3.59 4.44 6.69
CA GLN A 281 -4.91 4.42 6.05
C GLN A 281 -4.92 5.24 4.76
N THR A 282 -4.32 6.43 4.73
CA THR A 282 -4.26 7.24 3.50
C THR A 282 -3.44 6.56 2.39
N VAL A 283 -2.32 5.92 2.73
CA VAL A 283 -1.51 5.18 1.74
C VAL A 283 -2.28 3.95 1.22
N LEU A 284 -2.99 3.23 2.09
CA LEU A 284 -3.84 2.11 1.67
C LEU A 284 -4.94 2.57 0.70
N LEU A 285 -5.55 3.73 0.94
CA LEU A 285 -6.53 4.32 0.02
C LEU A 285 -5.91 4.69 -1.34
N LYS A 286 -4.66 5.20 -1.38
CA LYS A 286 -3.94 5.45 -2.64
C LYS A 286 -3.71 4.16 -3.43
N ILE A 287 -3.33 3.07 -2.76
CA ILE A 287 -3.18 1.76 -3.40
C ILE A 287 -4.54 1.26 -3.90
N LEU A 288 -5.60 1.43 -3.11
CA LEU A 288 -6.96 1.06 -3.51
C LEU A 288 -7.44 1.86 -4.73
N ASP A 289 -7.20 3.17 -4.79
CA ASP A 289 -7.55 4.00 -5.94
C ASP A 289 -6.87 3.51 -7.23
N SER A 290 -5.57 3.21 -7.15
CA SER A 290 -4.80 2.63 -8.27
C SER A 290 -5.35 1.26 -8.71
N HIS A 291 -5.73 0.41 -7.75
CA HIS A 291 -6.31 -0.90 -8.00
C HIS A 291 -7.68 -0.82 -8.67
N LEU A 292 -8.58 0.02 -8.13
CA LEU A 292 -9.92 0.27 -8.70
C LEU A 292 -9.86 0.83 -10.12
N SER A 293 -8.91 1.73 -10.38
CA SER A 293 -8.69 2.31 -11.71
C SER A 293 -8.18 1.28 -12.74
N SER A 294 -7.47 0.27 -12.28
CA SER A 294 -6.88 -0.78 -13.13
C SER A 294 -7.82 -1.99 -13.30
N SER A 295 -8.67 -2.27 -12.32
CA SER A 295 -9.58 -3.41 -12.31
C SER A 295 -10.78 -3.20 -13.24
N ARG A 296 -11.14 -4.23 -14.01
CA ARG A 296 -12.32 -4.24 -14.89
C ARG A 296 -13.39 -5.23 -14.43
N SER A 297 -13.12 -5.96 -13.35
CA SER A 297 -14.00 -6.98 -12.81
C SER A 297 -14.88 -6.36 -11.73
N SER A 298 -16.13 -6.83 -11.64
CA SER A 298 -17.02 -6.47 -10.54
C SER A 298 -16.50 -7.11 -9.24
N ALA A 299 -16.50 -6.36 -8.15
CA ALA A 299 -16.18 -6.91 -6.84
C ALA A 299 -17.22 -7.97 -6.39
N PRO A 300 -16.87 -8.89 -5.48
CA PRO A 300 -17.83 -9.86 -4.94
C PRO A 300 -19.00 -9.17 -4.21
N SER A 301 -20.11 -9.90 -4.04
CA SER A 301 -21.28 -9.43 -3.29
C SER A 301 -21.27 -9.98 -1.85
N PRO A 302 -21.47 -9.15 -0.80
CA PRO A 302 -21.59 -7.69 -0.85
C PRO A 302 -20.26 -7.01 -1.21
N SER A 303 -20.31 -5.82 -1.82
CA SER A 303 -19.08 -5.11 -2.23
C SER A 303 -18.19 -4.85 -1.01
N PRO A 304 -16.90 -5.26 -1.05
CA PRO A 304 -15.96 -4.95 0.01
C PRO A 304 -15.62 -3.46 0.06
N HIS A 305 -15.99 -2.65 -0.94
CA HIS A 305 -15.73 -1.20 -0.96
C HIS A 305 -16.82 -0.40 -0.23
N ILE A 306 -17.84 -1.05 0.35
CA ILE A 306 -18.95 -0.39 1.06
C ILE A 306 -18.50 0.50 2.24
N PHE A 307 -17.38 0.17 2.88
CA PHE A 307 -16.83 0.97 3.98
C PHE A 307 -16.50 2.42 3.56
N LEU A 308 -16.26 2.67 2.26
CA LEU A 308 -15.98 4.00 1.72
C LEU A 308 -17.15 4.98 1.95
N ILE A 309 -18.40 4.50 1.97
CA ILE A 309 -19.56 5.36 2.27
C ILE A 309 -19.49 5.86 3.72
N GLY A 310 -19.29 4.94 4.68
CA GLY A 310 -19.16 5.30 6.09
C GLY A 310 -17.96 6.23 6.34
N LEU A 311 -16.84 5.96 5.68
CA LEU A 311 -15.65 6.80 5.75
C LEU A 311 -15.90 8.20 5.19
N PHE A 312 -16.59 8.32 4.04
CA PHE A 312 -16.98 9.62 3.47
C PHE A 312 -17.79 10.44 4.47
N HIS A 313 -18.82 9.84 5.08
CA HIS A 313 -19.66 10.51 6.09
C HIS A 313 -18.83 11.00 7.27
N ASN A 314 -17.93 10.16 7.80
CA ASN A 314 -17.08 10.52 8.93
C ASN A 314 -16.17 11.71 8.62
N LEU A 315 -15.47 11.67 7.48
CA LEU A 315 -14.54 12.74 7.09
C LEU A 315 -15.26 14.02 6.69
N ALA A 316 -16.42 13.92 6.03
CA ALA A 316 -17.25 15.06 5.64
C ALA A 316 -17.81 15.77 6.88
N ARG A 317 -18.33 15.00 7.85
CA ARG A 317 -18.82 15.53 9.12
C ARG A 317 -17.72 16.23 9.90
N TYR A 318 -16.55 15.61 9.99
CA TYR A 318 -15.39 16.21 10.65
C TYR A 318 -15.01 17.54 9.99
N SER A 319 -14.87 17.55 8.66
CA SER A 319 -14.50 18.73 7.88
C SER A 319 -15.47 19.88 8.10
N LYS A 320 -16.78 19.60 8.07
CA LYS A 320 -17.82 20.62 8.33
C LYS A 320 -17.67 21.24 9.72
N ILE A 321 -17.58 20.41 10.76
CA ILE A 321 -17.41 20.88 12.15
C ILE A 321 -16.14 21.74 12.29
N SER A 322 -15.04 21.29 11.69
CA SER A 322 -13.77 22.00 11.73
C SER A 322 -13.84 23.35 11.00
N ILE A 323 -14.41 23.38 9.79
CA ILE A 323 -14.59 24.61 9.00
C ILE A 323 -15.49 25.60 9.74
N ASP A 324 -16.62 25.13 10.27
CA ASP A 324 -17.61 25.96 10.98
C ASP A 324 -17.04 26.56 12.27
N SER A 325 -16.10 25.87 12.91
CA SER A 325 -15.43 26.36 14.12
C SER A 325 -14.59 27.62 13.86
N LYS A 326 -14.15 27.84 12.62
CA LYS A 326 -13.20 28.89 12.20
C LYS A 326 -11.87 28.88 12.95
N ALA A 327 -11.58 27.81 13.69
CA ALA A 327 -10.30 27.59 14.32
C ALA A 327 -9.31 26.97 13.31
N ASP A 328 -8.03 27.22 13.52
CA ASP A 328 -6.98 26.51 12.79
C ASP A 328 -6.94 25.06 13.28
N ASP A 329 -7.17 24.11 12.38
CA ASP A 329 -7.13 22.68 12.68
C ASP A 329 -6.03 22.00 11.87
N PRO A 330 -4.90 21.62 12.49
CA PRO A 330 -3.76 21.03 11.80
C PRO A 330 -4.07 19.64 11.21
N ARG A 331 -5.22 19.03 11.55
CA ARG A 331 -5.63 17.72 11.03
C ARG A 331 -6.37 17.83 9.70
N LEU A 332 -6.89 19.01 9.35
CA LEU A 332 -7.68 19.23 8.13
C LEU A 332 -6.98 18.78 6.83
N PRO A 333 -5.67 19.06 6.60
CA PRO A 333 -5.00 18.59 5.38
C PRO A 333 -5.11 17.08 5.18
N LYS A 334 -4.92 16.28 6.24
CA LYS A 334 -5.04 14.82 6.18
C LYS A 334 -6.48 14.35 5.99
N VAL A 335 -7.44 15.03 6.61
CA VAL A 335 -8.87 14.77 6.40
C VAL A 335 -9.28 15.06 4.95
N PHE A 336 -8.79 16.16 4.37
CA PHE A 336 -9.03 16.49 2.97
C PHE A 336 -8.36 15.51 2.01
N GLU A 337 -7.13 15.07 2.29
CA GLU A 337 -6.48 13.98 1.55
C GLU A 337 -7.35 12.72 1.55
N GLY A 338 -7.86 12.32 2.71
CA GLY A 338 -8.79 11.19 2.84
C GLY A 338 -10.08 11.40 2.05
N LEU A 339 -10.70 12.59 2.11
CA LEU A 339 -11.91 12.90 1.35
C LEU A 339 -11.71 12.84 -0.16
N ILE A 340 -10.56 13.32 -0.66
CA ILE A 340 -10.21 13.22 -2.08
C ILE A 340 -10.17 11.75 -2.48
N LEU A 341 -9.39 10.93 -1.77
CA LEU A 341 -9.20 9.51 -2.09
C LEU A 341 -10.50 8.71 -2.00
N VAL A 342 -11.35 8.97 -0.99
CA VAL A 342 -12.66 8.31 -0.86
C VAL A 342 -13.60 8.72 -1.99
N THR A 343 -13.62 10.01 -2.35
CA THR A 343 -14.46 10.51 -3.44
C THR A 343 -14.00 9.94 -4.79
N GLU A 344 -12.70 9.80 -4.99
CA GLU A 344 -12.09 9.17 -6.17
C GLU A 344 -12.42 7.67 -6.24
N GLY A 345 -12.27 6.94 -5.13
CA GLY A 345 -12.66 5.52 -5.05
C GLY A 345 -14.15 5.29 -5.35
N LEU A 346 -15.05 6.10 -4.77
CA LEU A 346 -16.49 6.02 -5.07
C LEU A 346 -16.78 6.37 -6.55
N SER A 347 -16.08 7.36 -7.11
CA SER A 347 -16.19 7.73 -8.52
C SER A 347 -15.71 6.62 -9.45
N ALA A 348 -14.59 5.97 -9.12
CA ALA A 348 -14.04 4.85 -9.87
C ALA A 348 -15.02 3.68 -9.91
N VAL A 349 -15.63 3.32 -8.76
CA VAL A 349 -16.69 2.31 -8.68
C VAL A 349 -17.89 2.71 -9.55
N GLY A 350 -18.38 3.94 -9.42
CA GLY A 350 -19.53 4.42 -10.21
C GLY A 350 -19.28 4.38 -11.72
N LEU A 351 -18.10 4.82 -12.16
CA LEU A 351 -17.68 4.78 -13.57
C LEU A 351 -17.50 3.34 -14.06
N ALA A 352 -16.93 2.44 -13.26
CA ALA A 352 -16.76 1.04 -13.62
C ALA A 352 -18.12 0.35 -13.81
N VAL A 353 -19.08 0.61 -12.92
CA VAL A 353 -20.47 0.13 -13.06
C VAL A 353 -21.12 0.68 -14.33
N GLN A 354 -20.99 1.98 -14.61
CA GLN A 354 -21.55 2.58 -15.82
C GLN A 354 -20.91 2.00 -17.10
N SER A 355 -19.58 1.84 -17.12
CA SER A 355 -18.86 1.26 -18.26
C SER A 355 -19.34 -0.16 -18.59
N ARG A 356 -19.65 -0.97 -17.57
CA ARG A 356 -20.24 -2.31 -17.76
C ARG A 356 -21.65 -2.26 -18.35
N LYS A 357 -22.49 -1.31 -17.92
CA LYS A 357 -23.83 -1.08 -18.49
C LYS A 357 -23.74 -0.69 -19.97
N ASP A 358 -22.85 0.23 -20.31
CA ASP A 358 -22.68 0.72 -21.70
C ASP A 358 -22.22 -0.40 -22.65
N GLN A 359 -21.42 -1.35 -22.15
CA GLN A 359 -20.96 -2.52 -22.92
C GLN A 359 -22.05 -3.59 -23.15
N HIS A 360 -23.29 -3.37 -22.70
CA HIS A 360 -24.40 -4.33 -22.81
C HIS A 360 -24.04 -5.71 -22.26
N ARG A 361 -23.15 -5.79 -21.26
CA ARG A 361 -22.99 -7.03 -20.49
C ARG A 361 -24.36 -7.33 -19.88
N PRO A 362 -24.82 -8.60 -19.88
CA PRO A 362 -26.11 -8.95 -19.29
C PRO A 362 -26.18 -8.30 -17.91
N SER A 363 -27.27 -7.56 -17.64
CA SER A 363 -27.52 -6.87 -16.38
C SER A 363 -27.07 -7.76 -15.23
N GLU A 364 -25.89 -7.50 -14.67
CA GLU A 364 -25.53 -8.02 -13.38
C GLU A 364 -26.65 -7.55 -12.43
N GLY A 365 -27.11 -8.42 -11.54
CA GLY A 365 -28.09 -8.01 -10.53
C GLY A 365 -27.58 -6.84 -9.69
N LEU A 366 -28.39 -6.38 -8.73
CA LEU A 366 -27.92 -5.48 -7.69
C LEU A 366 -26.97 -6.23 -6.73
N GLU A 367 -25.76 -6.50 -7.20
CA GLU A 367 -24.74 -7.29 -6.52
C GLU A 367 -23.37 -6.58 -6.64
N GLY A 368 -22.50 -6.79 -5.64
CA GLY A 368 -21.13 -6.28 -5.66
C GLY A 368 -21.09 -4.77 -5.88
N ASP A 369 -20.30 -4.30 -6.84
CA ASP A 369 -20.15 -2.86 -7.07
C ASP A 369 -21.43 -2.17 -7.57
N ALA A 370 -22.36 -2.91 -8.20
CA ALA A 370 -23.65 -2.35 -8.59
C ALA A 370 -24.53 -2.07 -7.35
N GLU A 371 -24.48 -2.96 -6.36
CA GLU A 371 -25.11 -2.74 -5.04
C GLU A 371 -24.48 -1.51 -4.35
N LEU A 372 -23.14 -1.38 -4.38
CA LEU A 372 -22.45 -0.22 -3.82
C LEU A 372 -22.88 1.08 -4.51
N ALA A 373 -22.90 1.12 -5.84
CA ALA A 373 -23.35 2.29 -6.60
C ALA A 373 -24.82 2.64 -6.33
N TRP A 374 -25.65 1.64 -6.01
CA TRP A 374 -27.02 1.88 -5.55
C TRP A 374 -27.04 2.47 -4.12
N ASN A 375 -26.26 1.92 -3.19
CA ASN A 375 -26.12 2.45 -1.82
C ASN A 375 -25.60 3.90 -1.79
N MET A 376 -24.70 4.28 -2.71
CA MET A 376 -24.26 5.68 -2.85
C MET A 376 -25.41 6.66 -3.11
N LYS A 377 -26.50 6.18 -3.71
CA LYS A 377 -27.67 6.97 -4.11
C LYS A 377 -28.80 6.92 -3.10
N ASP A 378 -28.67 6.13 -2.03
CA ASP A 378 -29.69 6.03 -1.00
C ASP A 378 -29.99 7.39 -0.36
N VAL A 379 -31.27 7.64 -0.04
CA VAL A 379 -31.73 8.96 0.42
C VAL A 379 -31.25 9.27 1.84
N GLU A 380 -31.13 8.27 2.70
CA GLU A 380 -30.79 8.44 4.12
C GLU A 380 -29.30 8.13 4.39
N GLY A 381 -28.79 7.05 3.80
CA GLY A 381 -27.42 6.54 4.02
C GLY A 381 -26.44 6.82 2.87
N GLY A 382 -26.92 7.31 1.73
CA GLY A 382 -26.08 7.60 0.57
C GLY A 382 -25.20 8.84 0.72
N VAL A 383 -24.47 9.17 -0.34
CA VAL A 383 -23.46 10.25 -0.33
C VAL A 383 -23.94 11.54 -1.02
N VAL A 384 -25.11 11.54 -1.65
CA VAL A 384 -25.62 12.68 -2.44
C VAL A 384 -25.85 13.93 -1.58
N LYS A 385 -26.75 13.86 -0.58
CA LYS A 385 -27.05 15.02 0.30
C LYS A 385 -25.82 15.48 1.10
N PRO A 386 -25.03 14.60 1.72
CA PRO A 386 -23.80 15.01 2.41
C PRO A 386 -22.77 15.66 1.48
N SER A 387 -22.68 15.23 0.21
CA SER A 387 -21.82 15.88 -0.79
C SER A 387 -22.23 17.34 -1.04
N ILE A 388 -23.53 17.63 -1.14
CA ILE A 388 -24.03 19.01 -1.31
C ILE A 388 -23.73 19.86 -0.06
N GLU A 389 -23.91 19.31 1.14
CA GLU A 389 -23.58 20.01 2.38
C GLU A 389 -22.08 20.32 2.51
N LEU A 390 -21.23 19.35 2.19
CA LEU A 390 -19.78 19.52 2.21
C LEU A 390 -19.36 20.56 1.16
N LEU A 391 -19.91 20.49 -0.05
CA LEU A 391 -19.65 21.49 -1.11
C LEU A 391 -19.98 22.91 -0.67
N ARG A 392 -21.10 23.12 0.04
CA ARG A 392 -21.48 24.44 0.56
C ARG A 392 -20.45 24.97 1.57
N SER A 393 -19.96 24.09 2.44
CA SER A 393 -18.94 24.42 3.43
C SER A 393 -17.61 24.77 2.74
N LEU A 394 -17.21 23.97 1.75
CA LEU A 394 -15.99 24.16 0.97
C LEU A 394 -16.03 25.40 0.08
N ASP A 395 -17.18 25.78 -0.46
CA ASP A 395 -17.28 26.98 -1.30
C ASP A 395 -17.05 28.27 -0.50
N THR A 396 -17.41 28.24 0.78
CA THR A 396 -17.09 29.33 1.72
C THR A 396 -15.62 29.26 2.15
N PHE A 397 -15.10 28.07 2.43
CA PHE A 397 -13.75 27.85 2.94
C PHE A 397 -12.65 28.09 1.88
N PHE A 398 -12.91 27.69 0.63
CA PHE A 398 -12.07 27.92 -0.54
C PHE A 398 -12.78 28.87 -1.51
N PRO A 399 -12.78 30.20 -1.23
CA PRO A 399 -13.44 31.16 -2.09
C PRO A 399 -12.81 31.18 -3.48
N ARG A 400 -13.67 31.38 -4.49
CA ARG A 400 -13.28 31.47 -5.90
C ARG A 400 -12.28 32.59 -6.13
N LEU A 401 -11.29 32.33 -6.98
CA LEU A 401 -10.41 33.37 -7.51
C LEU A 401 -10.70 33.58 -9.00
N ASN A 402 -11.36 34.70 -9.33
CA ASN A 402 -11.72 35.04 -10.70
C ASN A 402 -10.69 36.04 -11.28
N PRO A 403 -9.95 35.69 -12.35
CA PRO A 403 -8.92 36.57 -12.92
C PRO A 403 -9.48 37.88 -13.43
N ARG A 404 -10.76 37.90 -13.82
CA ARG A 404 -11.43 39.03 -14.46
C ARG A 404 -11.87 40.11 -13.47
N VAL A 405 -11.79 39.84 -12.17
CA VAL A 405 -12.25 40.75 -11.10
C VAL A 405 -11.10 41.58 -10.50
N GLN A 406 -9.87 41.45 -11.03
CA GLN A 406 -8.72 42.28 -10.63
C GLN A 406 -8.85 43.72 -11.17
N SER A 407 -9.82 44.50 -10.67
CA SER A 407 -9.86 45.98 -10.75
C SER A 407 -11.00 46.65 -9.97
N GLN A 408 -11.69 45.99 -9.04
CA GLN A 408 -12.58 46.72 -8.13
C GLN A 408 -12.44 46.22 -6.68
N SER A 409 -11.76 47.06 -5.90
CA SER A 409 -11.70 47.03 -4.46
C SER A 409 -13.08 46.82 -3.83
N THR A 410 -13.31 45.65 -3.25
CA THR A 410 -14.26 45.50 -2.15
C THR A 410 -13.48 44.91 -0.99
N GLY A 411 -13.49 45.61 0.15
CA GLY A 411 -12.68 45.34 1.33
C GLY A 411 -13.05 44.06 2.10
N ALA A 412 -13.37 42.97 1.41
CA ALA A 412 -13.38 41.66 2.02
C ALA A 412 -11.93 41.25 2.25
N THR A 413 -11.51 41.16 3.50
CA THR A 413 -10.23 40.55 3.88
C THR A 413 -10.31 39.08 3.48
N ILE A 414 -9.94 38.76 2.24
CA ILE A 414 -9.69 37.37 1.83
C ILE A 414 -8.50 36.95 2.70
N MET A 415 -8.76 36.21 3.78
CA MET A 415 -7.66 35.58 4.51
C MET A 415 -6.99 34.66 3.49
N PRO A 416 -5.68 34.85 3.22
CA PRO A 416 -4.99 33.98 2.28
C PRO A 416 -5.11 32.55 2.79
N ILE A 417 -5.61 31.66 1.94
CA ILE A 417 -5.58 30.21 2.19
C ILE A 417 -4.12 29.85 2.46
N SER A 418 -3.85 29.14 3.55
CA SER A 418 -2.49 28.66 3.85
C SER A 418 -1.94 27.89 2.64
N ASP A 419 -0.66 28.06 2.33
CA ASP A 419 -0.01 27.35 1.22
C ASP A 419 -0.18 25.82 1.35
N ASP A 420 -0.25 25.30 2.58
CA ASP A 420 -0.47 23.89 2.88
C ASP A 420 -1.89 23.40 2.49
N LEU A 421 -2.86 24.30 2.44
CA LEU A 421 -4.26 23.98 2.10
C LEU A 421 -4.56 24.17 0.61
N LYS A 422 -3.69 24.86 -0.12
CA LYS A 422 -3.85 25.15 -1.55
C LYS A 422 -3.99 23.89 -2.42
N PRO A 423 -3.28 22.77 -2.19
CA PRO A 423 -3.46 21.54 -2.97
C PRO A 423 -4.88 20.95 -2.88
N PHE A 424 -5.63 21.26 -1.82
CA PHE A 424 -6.96 20.70 -1.55
C PHE A 424 -8.11 21.51 -2.14
N SER A 425 -7.83 22.64 -2.81
CA SER A 425 -8.85 23.42 -3.54
C SER A 425 -9.62 22.59 -4.58
N ASN A 426 -8.99 21.53 -5.07
CA ASN A 426 -9.54 20.59 -6.04
C ASN A 426 -10.62 19.65 -5.47
N LEU A 427 -10.80 19.60 -4.15
CA LEU A 427 -11.82 18.75 -3.52
C LEU A 427 -13.24 19.08 -3.99
N LYS A 428 -13.56 20.38 -4.20
CA LYS A 428 -14.85 20.79 -4.80
C LYS A 428 -15.09 20.10 -6.15
N ARG A 429 -14.03 19.99 -6.96
CA ARG A 429 -14.07 19.36 -8.29
C ARG A 429 -14.31 17.85 -8.19
N ASN A 430 -13.67 17.15 -7.25
CA ASN A 430 -13.91 15.72 -7.04
C ASN A 430 -15.37 15.45 -6.62
N ILE A 431 -15.93 16.25 -5.70
CA ILE A 431 -17.31 16.04 -5.23
C ILE A 431 -18.32 16.33 -6.34
N VAL A 432 -18.13 17.41 -7.11
CA VAL A 432 -18.98 17.72 -8.27
C VAL A 432 -18.88 16.63 -9.35
N GLN A 433 -17.70 16.05 -9.56
CA GLN A 433 -17.52 14.92 -10.46
C GLN A 433 -18.33 13.70 -10.00
N LEU A 434 -18.22 13.32 -8.71
CA LEU A 434 -18.99 12.21 -8.13
C LEU A 434 -20.50 12.43 -8.30
N LEU A 435 -21.00 13.63 -7.98
CA LEU A 435 -22.41 13.98 -8.19
C LEU A 435 -22.82 13.88 -9.66
N GLY A 436 -21.95 14.34 -10.57
CA GLY A 436 -22.16 14.21 -12.02
C GLY A 436 -22.28 12.76 -12.47
N ILE A 437 -21.47 11.86 -11.92
CA ILE A 437 -21.53 10.41 -12.18
C ILE A 437 -22.84 9.83 -11.64
N LEU A 438 -23.18 10.10 -10.38
CA LEU A 438 -24.36 9.52 -9.73
C LEU A 438 -25.69 9.98 -10.36
N THR A 439 -25.72 11.20 -10.90
CA THR A 439 -26.91 11.80 -11.52
C THR A 439 -27.15 11.32 -12.96
N PHE A 440 -26.15 10.74 -13.61
CA PHE A 440 -26.28 10.33 -15.01
C PHE A 440 -27.43 9.32 -15.19
N GLU A 441 -28.43 9.72 -15.97
CA GLU A 441 -29.65 8.94 -16.24
C GLU A 441 -30.43 8.50 -14.99
N ASP A 442 -30.31 9.27 -13.89
CA ASP A 442 -30.97 8.98 -12.62
C ASP A 442 -31.69 10.21 -12.06
N THR A 443 -33.00 10.30 -12.31
CA THR A 443 -33.81 11.45 -11.87
C THR A 443 -34.01 11.48 -10.37
N LEU A 444 -33.95 10.35 -9.66
CA LEU A 444 -34.11 10.31 -8.20
C LEU A 444 -32.93 10.97 -7.51
N VAL A 445 -31.71 10.75 -8.00
CA VAL A 445 -30.53 11.50 -7.53
C VAL A 445 -30.70 12.99 -7.86
N GLY A 446 -31.19 13.31 -9.06
CA GLY A 446 -31.49 14.69 -9.44
C GLY A 446 -32.52 15.38 -8.53
N ASP A 447 -33.50 14.63 -8.03
CA ASP A 447 -34.50 15.09 -7.07
C ASP A 447 -33.86 15.35 -5.70
N GLN A 448 -32.99 14.46 -5.22
CA GLN A 448 -32.25 14.67 -3.98
C GLN A 448 -31.35 15.92 -4.03
N VAL A 449 -30.66 16.15 -5.15
CA VAL A 449 -29.84 17.36 -5.35
C VAL A 449 -30.72 18.60 -5.36
N ARG A 450 -31.92 18.54 -5.97
CA ARG A 450 -32.89 19.64 -5.95
C ARG A 450 -33.38 19.95 -4.55
N GLU A 451 -33.78 18.94 -3.79
CA GLU A 451 -34.25 19.07 -2.40
C GLU A 451 -33.19 19.67 -1.47
N ALA A 452 -31.90 19.37 -1.73
CA ALA A 452 -30.77 19.92 -0.97
C ALA A 452 -30.33 21.32 -1.43
N GLU A 453 -31.10 21.97 -2.32
CA GLU A 453 -30.77 23.25 -2.97
C GLU A 453 -29.40 23.22 -3.69
N GLY A 454 -29.02 22.04 -4.18
CA GLY A 454 -27.72 21.80 -4.80
C GLY A 454 -27.62 22.30 -6.25
N ILE A 455 -28.74 22.48 -6.95
CA ILE A 455 -28.74 22.90 -8.36
C ILE A 455 -28.12 24.29 -8.51
N GLN A 456 -28.56 25.25 -7.68
CA GLN A 456 -28.04 26.61 -7.67
C GLN A 456 -26.56 26.65 -7.28
N LEU A 457 -26.17 25.84 -6.29
CA LEU A 457 -24.79 25.73 -5.84
C LEU A 457 -23.87 25.24 -6.96
N ILE A 458 -24.24 24.16 -7.65
CA ILE A 458 -23.43 23.59 -8.74
C ILE A 458 -23.41 24.53 -9.96
N LEU A 459 -24.53 25.21 -10.28
CA LEU A 459 -24.54 26.25 -11.31
C LEU A 459 -23.56 27.37 -10.98
N GLY A 460 -23.50 27.80 -9.72
CA GLY A 460 -22.51 28.76 -9.24
C GLY A 460 -21.08 28.33 -9.55
N MET A 461 -20.76 27.04 -9.50
CA MET A 461 -19.43 26.47 -9.75
C MET A 461 -19.05 26.39 -11.24
N THR A 462 -19.90 26.88 -12.15
CA THR A 462 -19.61 26.93 -13.60
C THR A 462 -18.81 28.16 -14.03
N GLU A 463 -18.49 29.05 -13.10
CA GLU A 463 -17.59 30.18 -13.36
C GLU A 463 -16.12 29.78 -13.27
N ILE A 464 -15.24 30.66 -13.78
CA ILE A 464 -13.80 30.45 -13.77
C ILE A 464 -13.27 30.60 -12.34
N ASP A 465 -12.49 29.61 -11.89
CA ASP A 465 -11.77 29.60 -10.63
C ASP A 465 -10.30 29.22 -10.87
N GLU A 466 -9.36 30.16 -10.72
CA GLU A 466 -7.93 29.89 -10.93
C GLU A 466 -7.38 28.88 -9.93
N ASN A 467 -7.98 28.80 -8.73
CA ASN A 467 -7.57 27.85 -7.71
C ASN A 467 -8.05 26.42 -8.05
N ASN A 468 -9.01 26.27 -8.96
CA ASN A 468 -9.53 24.97 -9.39
C ASN A 468 -9.93 25.00 -10.88
N PRO A 469 -8.93 24.95 -11.79
CA PRO A 469 -9.14 25.19 -13.21
C PRO A 469 -10.10 24.22 -13.91
N TYR A 470 -10.30 23.02 -13.35
CA TYR A 470 -11.15 21.97 -13.93
C TYR A 470 -12.55 21.89 -13.30
N LEU A 471 -12.83 22.66 -12.24
CA LEU A 471 -14.13 22.63 -11.56
C LEU A 471 -15.28 22.96 -12.52
N ARG A 472 -15.06 23.95 -13.38
CA ARG A 472 -16.07 24.45 -14.31
C ARG A 472 -16.57 23.35 -15.25
N GLU A 473 -15.67 22.58 -15.85
CA GLU A 473 -16.00 21.55 -16.82
C GLU A 473 -16.80 20.42 -16.15
N HIS A 474 -16.38 20.01 -14.96
CA HIS A 474 -17.12 19.02 -14.16
C HIS A 474 -18.48 19.55 -13.71
N ALA A 475 -18.59 20.82 -13.34
CA ALA A 475 -19.85 21.46 -12.98
C ALA A 475 -20.82 21.52 -14.18
N LEU A 476 -20.33 21.89 -15.37
CA LEU A 476 -21.13 21.89 -16.60
C LEU A 476 -21.64 20.48 -16.95
N LEU A 477 -20.80 19.47 -16.82
CA LEU A 477 -21.20 18.07 -17.03
C LEU A 477 -22.25 17.64 -16.00
N CYS A 478 -22.05 17.96 -14.72
CA CYS A 478 -23.00 17.67 -13.65
C CYS A 478 -24.36 18.34 -13.90
N VAL A 479 -24.37 19.63 -14.28
CA VAL A 479 -25.60 20.35 -14.65
C VAL A 479 -26.29 19.69 -15.84
N ARG A 480 -25.55 19.33 -16.89
CA ARG A 480 -26.11 18.61 -18.05
C ARG A 480 -26.79 17.31 -17.61
N ASN A 481 -26.18 16.55 -16.71
CA ASN A 481 -26.75 15.31 -16.18
C ASN A 481 -27.97 15.57 -15.28
N LEU A 482 -27.93 16.58 -14.41
CA LEU A 482 -29.06 17.01 -13.58
C LEU A 482 -30.31 17.40 -14.38
N MET A 483 -30.11 17.96 -15.58
CA MET A 483 -31.20 18.38 -16.46
C MET A 483 -31.68 17.27 -17.40
N LEU A 484 -30.87 16.24 -17.65
CA LEU A 484 -31.19 15.17 -18.59
C LEU A 484 -32.45 14.42 -18.12
N ASN A 485 -33.49 14.41 -18.96
CA ASN A 485 -34.77 13.75 -18.68
C ASN A 485 -35.43 14.17 -17.34
N ASN A 486 -35.10 15.35 -16.81
CA ASN A 486 -35.66 15.86 -15.54
C ASN A 486 -36.31 17.25 -15.70
N PRO A 487 -37.60 17.31 -16.10
CA PRO A 487 -38.33 18.58 -16.27
C PRO A 487 -38.44 19.41 -14.98
N ALA A 488 -38.50 18.77 -13.81
CA ALA A 488 -38.58 19.46 -12.52
C ALA A 488 -37.29 20.25 -12.23
N ASN A 489 -36.13 19.68 -12.58
CA ASN A 489 -34.85 20.39 -12.51
C ASN A 489 -34.76 21.51 -13.57
N GLN A 490 -35.22 21.26 -14.80
CA GLN A 490 -35.24 22.27 -15.86
C GLN A 490 -36.14 23.47 -15.49
N ALA A 491 -37.22 23.24 -14.75
CA ALA A 491 -38.11 24.31 -14.28
C ALA A 491 -37.41 25.28 -13.31
N ILE A 492 -36.42 24.83 -12.54
CA ILE A 492 -35.64 25.72 -11.68
C ILE A 492 -34.83 26.70 -12.51
N VAL A 493 -34.16 26.21 -13.57
CA VAL A 493 -33.38 27.06 -14.47
C VAL A 493 -34.30 28.01 -15.26
N SER A 494 -35.48 27.55 -15.68
CA SER A 494 -36.44 28.40 -16.40
C SER A 494 -37.04 29.50 -15.53
N GLN A 495 -37.06 29.33 -14.20
CA GLN A 495 -37.48 30.36 -13.24
C GLN A 495 -36.38 31.38 -12.93
N MET A 496 -35.10 31.05 -13.15
CA MET A 496 -34.00 31.99 -12.96
C MET A 496 -34.08 33.16 -13.94
N ASN A 497 -33.73 34.35 -13.46
CA ASN A 497 -33.68 35.54 -14.30
C ASN A 497 -32.22 35.84 -14.68
N PRO A 498 -31.93 36.10 -15.96
CA PRO A 498 -30.59 36.53 -16.35
C PRO A 498 -30.28 37.87 -15.68
N VAL A 499 -29.10 37.96 -15.06
CA VAL A 499 -28.65 39.17 -14.34
C VAL A 499 -27.82 40.07 -15.27
N GLY A 500 -27.25 39.50 -16.33
CA GLY A 500 -26.46 40.20 -17.33
C GLY A 500 -25.78 39.24 -18.31
N VAL A 501 -24.94 39.75 -19.20
CA VAL A 501 -24.05 38.97 -20.07
C VAL A 501 -22.61 39.40 -19.79
N LEU A 502 -21.73 38.44 -19.55
CA LEU A 502 -20.31 38.74 -19.34
C LEU A 502 -19.66 39.20 -20.65
N SER A 503 -19.04 40.37 -20.61
CA SER A 503 -18.22 40.90 -21.70
C SER A 503 -17.09 39.92 -22.05
N PRO A 504 -16.92 39.55 -23.34
CA PRO A 504 -15.85 38.66 -23.77
C PRO A 504 -14.45 39.23 -23.53
N GLU A 505 -14.32 40.56 -23.52
CA GLU A 505 -13.02 41.26 -23.50
C GLU A 505 -12.47 41.45 -22.08
N ASN A 506 -13.34 41.83 -21.13
CA ASN A 506 -12.93 42.20 -19.77
C ASN A 506 -13.70 41.49 -18.66
N GLY A 507 -14.69 40.64 -19.00
CA GLY A 507 -15.50 39.93 -18.00
C GLY A 507 -16.48 40.81 -17.23
N GLU A 508 -16.70 42.05 -17.65
CA GLU A 508 -17.67 42.95 -17.03
C GLU A 508 -19.10 42.43 -17.24
N LEU A 509 -19.94 42.51 -16.19
CA LEU A 509 -21.34 42.14 -16.29
C LEU A 509 -22.11 43.24 -17.04
N LEU A 510 -22.37 43.00 -18.33
CA LEU A 510 -23.17 43.89 -19.16
C LEU A 510 -24.68 43.63 -18.94
N PRO A 511 -25.55 44.61 -19.17
CA PRO A 511 -27.00 44.41 -19.12
C PRO A 511 -27.44 43.25 -20.01
N VAL A 512 -28.51 42.55 -19.61
CA VAL A 512 -29.09 41.50 -20.43
C VAL A 512 -29.52 42.09 -21.78
N PRO A 513 -29.01 41.57 -22.92
CA PRO A 513 -29.45 42.00 -24.24
C PRO A 513 -30.96 41.86 -24.38
N ASP A 514 -31.63 42.80 -25.06
CA ASP A 514 -33.09 42.78 -25.20
C ASP A 514 -33.64 41.48 -25.79
N LYS A 515 -32.81 40.77 -26.57
CA LYS A 515 -33.13 39.46 -27.17
C LYS A 515 -33.16 38.30 -26.16
N MET A 516 -32.55 38.47 -24.99
CA MET A 516 -32.44 37.48 -23.91
C MET A 516 -33.32 37.80 -22.70
N LYS A 517 -33.99 38.96 -22.70
CA LYS A 517 -34.99 39.28 -21.69
C LYS A 517 -36.20 38.38 -21.89
N LYS A 518 -36.71 37.76 -20.81
CA LYS A 518 -37.98 37.03 -20.85
C LYS A 518 -39.07 38.01 -21.31
N LYS A 519 -39.79 37.64 -22.38
CA LYS A 519 -40.90 38.43 -22.91
C LYS A 519 -42.13 38.35 -22.02
#